data_AF-A0A352GH01-F1
#
_entry.id   AF-A0A352GH01-F1
#
_cell.length_a   1.000
_cell.length_b   1.000
_cell.length_c   1.000
_cell.angle_alpha   90.00
_cell.angle_beta   90.00
_cell.angle_gamma   90.00
#
_symmetry.space_group_name_H-M   'P 1'
#
loop_
_entity.id
_entity.type
_entity.pdbx_description
1 polymer ?
#
loop_
_entity_poly.entity_id
_entity_poly.type
_entity_poly.pdbx_seq_one_letter_code
_entity_poly.pdbx_strand_id
1 'polypeptide(L)'
;FTPQGFERLKAMHLDEPKKADPYEILGVKRTDSDADIKQAYRQLIRENHPDKLMADGMPQEFIDLANDKMAAINAAYDQVKKERKL
;
A
#
# COMPACT_ATOMS: atom_id res chain seq x y z
N PHE A 1 1.07 19.56 -10.21
CA PHE A 1 0.13 18.43 -10.03
C PHE A 1 -1.21 19.00 -9.61
N THR A 2 -2.28 18.83 -10.40
CA THR A 2 -3.61 19.39 -10.04
C THR A 2 -4.37 18.41 -9.13
N PRO A 3 -5.15 18.92 -8.17
CA PRO A 3 -5.99 18.08 -7.29
C PRO A 3 -6.94 17.14 -8.05
N GLN A 4 -7.41 17.56 -9.22
CA GLN A 4 -8.32 16.77 -10.07
C GLN A 4 -7.65 15.58 -10.78
N GLY A 5 -6.33 15.63 -10.99
CA GLY A 5 -5.58 14.48 -11.50
C GLY A 5 -5.45 13.36 -10.45
N PHE A 6 -5.42 13.75 -9.17
CA PHE A 6 -5.32 12.84 -8.04
C PHE A 6 -6.62 12.08 -7.80
N GLU A 7 -7.79 12.73 -7.91
CA GLU A 7 -9.08 12.06 -7.78
C GLU A 7 -9.34 11.03 -8.89
N ARG A 8 -8.91 11.30 -10.13
CA ARG A 8 -9.02 10.32 -11.23
C ARG A 8 -8.12 9.10 -11.04
N LEU A 9 -6.91 9.29 -10.50
CA LEU A 9 -6.04 8.18 -10.13
C LEU A 9 -6.58 7.39 -8.94
N LYS A 10 -7.23 8.06 -7.98
CA LYS A 10 -7.94 7.42 -6.85
C LYS A 10 -9.10 6.56 -7.37
N ALA A 11 -9.93 7.10 -8.25
CA ALA A 11 -11.12 6.42 -8.78
C ALA A 11 -10.79 5.20 -9.67
N MET A 12 -9.64 5.20 -10.35
CA MET A 12 -9.20 4.06 -11.17
C MET A 12 -8.54 2.91 -10.37
N HIS A 13 -8.27 3.08 -9.08
CA HIS A 13 -7.64 2.07 -8.22
C HIS A 13 -8.48 1.69 -7.00
N LEU A 14 -9.65 2.30 -6.83
CA LEU A 14 -10.60 2.05 -5.73
C LEU A 14 -11.73 1.09 -6.12
N ASP A 15 -11.54 0.27 -7.15
CA ASP A 15 -12.41 -0.89 -7.39
C ASP A 15 -12.16 -1.93 -6.28
N GLU A 16 -12.97 -1.82 -5.23
CA GLU A 16 -13.19 -2.76 -4.12
C GLU A 16 -11.95 -3.51 -3.55
N PRO A 17 -11.57 -3.25 -2.28
CA PRO A 17 -10.51 -4.02 -1.58
C PRO A 17 -10.84 -5.51 -1.35
N LYS A 18 -11.94 -6.03 -1.92
CA LYS A 18 -12.36 -7.44 -1.82
C LYS A 18 -11.79 -8.35 -2.91
N LYS A 19 -11.10 -7.83 -3.94
CA LYS A 19 -10.56 -8.65 -5.05
C LYS A 19 -9.12 -8.36 -5.46
N ALA A 20 -8.46 -7.37 -4.88
CA ALA A 20 -7.06 -7.11 -5.22
C ALA A 20 -6.16 -8.24 -4.66
N ASP A 21 -5.35 -8.84 -5.53
CA ASP A 21 -4.41 -9.89 -5.15
C ASP A 21 -3.39 -9.32 -4.17
N PRO A 22 -3.17 -9.94 -2.98
CA PRO A 22 -2.26 -9.39 -1.97
C PRO A 22 -0.81 -9.30 -2.47
N TYR A 23 -0.40 -10.14 -3.43
CA TYR A 23 0.93 -10.05 -4.04
C TYR A 23 1.02 -8.83 -4.98
N GLU A 24 -0.06 -8.50 -5.69
CA GLU A 24 -0.13 -7.29 -6.52
C GLU A 24 -0.10 -6.01 -5.67
N ILE A 25 -0.82 -5.99 -4.54
CA ILE A 25 -0.79 -4.86 -3.59
C ILE A 25 0.63 -4.62 -3.06
N LEU A 26 1.36 -5.71 -2.80
CA LEU A 26 2.76 -5.64 -2.34
C LEU A 26 3.76 -5.40 -3.49
N GLY A 27 3.31 -5.42 -4.75
CA GLY A 27 4.17 -5.25 -5.92
C GLY A 27 5.15 -6.41 -6.13
N VAL A 28 4.82 -7.60 -5.65
CA VAL A 28 5.65 -8.82 -5.70
C VAL A 28 4.96 -9.94 -6.46
N LYS A 29 5.70 -10.98 -6.83
CA LYS A 29 5.14 -12.19 -7.43
C LYS A 29 4.91 -13.24 -6.36
N ARG A 30 3.91 -14.10 -6.61
CA ARG A 30 3.65 -15.31 -5.81
C ARG A 30 4.85 -16.27 -5.72
N THR A 31 5.76 -16.19 -6.69
CA THR A 31 7.00 -16.98 -6.77
C THR A 31 8.17 -16.37 -6.01
N ASP A 32 8.08 -15.12 -5.55
CA ASP A 32 9.19 -14.44 -4.88
C ASP A 32 9.47 -15.07 -3.52
N SER A 33 10.70 -14.95 -3.02
CA SER A 33 11.07 -15.53 -1.73
C SER A 33 10.41 -14.77 -0.58
N ASP A 34 10.24 -15.43 0.57
CA ASP A 34 9.67 -14.77 1.76
C ASP A 34 10.49 -13.55 2.21
N ALA A 35 11.81 -13.59 1.96
CA ALA A 35 12.70 -12.47 2.22
C ALA A 35 12.40 -11.27 1.32
N ASP A 36 12.18 -11.51 0.03
CA ASP A 36 11.84 -10.47 -0.95
C ASP A 36 10.48 -9.84 -0.64
N ILE A 37 9.48 -10.66 -0.31
CA ILE A 37 8.15 -10.18 0.09
C ILE A 37 8.24 -9.30 1.33
N LYS A 38 9.01 -9.72 2.34
CA LYS A 38 9.21 -8.94 3.57
C LYS A 38 9.99 -7.65 3.31
N GLN A 39 10.95 -7.67 2.38
CA GLN A 39 11.69 -6.49 1.97
C GLN A 39 10.77 -5.48 1.26
N ALA A 40 9.97 -5.93 0.30
CA ALA A 40 9.00 -5.11 -0.41
C ALA A 40 7.99 -4.48 0.55
N TYR A 41 7.42 -5.27 1.47
CA TYR A 41 6.53 -4.76 2.52
C TYR A 41 7.19 -3.62 3.33
N ARG A 42 8.42 -3.82 3.82
CA ARG A 42 9.15 -2.78 4.58
C ARG A 42 9.43 -1.54 3.75
N GLN A 43 9.66 -1.69 2.46
CA GLN A 43 9.86 -0.56 1.55
C GLN A 43 8.58 0.24 1.40
N LEU A 44 7.45 -0.42 1.15
CA LEU A 44 6.14 0.22 1.01
C LEU A 44 5.72 0.99 2.27
N ILE A 45 5.96 0.43 3.47
CA ILE A 45 5.67 1.12 4.73
C ILE A 45 6.52 2.39 4.88
N ARG A 46 7.80 2.36 4.51
CA ARG A 46 8.67 3.54 4.59
C ARG A 46 8.27 4.61 3.58
N GLU A 47 7.84 4.22 2.41
CA GLU A 47 7.43 5.13 1.33
C GLU A 47 6.08 5.79 1.61
N ASN A 48 5.15 5.07 2.23
CA ASN A 48 3.79 5.55 2.53
C ASN A 48 3.61 5.99 4.00
N HIS A 49 4.70 6.15 4.77
CA HIS A 49 4.58 6.47 6.20
C HIS A 49 3.95 7.85 6.41
N PRO A 50 2.85 7.96 7.20
CA PRO A 50 2.18 9.23 7.45
C PRO A 50 3.11 10.26 8.10
N ASP A 51 4.01 9.86 9.01
CA ASP A 51 4.98 10.79 9.61
C ASP A 51 5.89 11.48 8.59
N LYS A 52 6.28 10.78 7.52
CA LYS A 52 7.10 11.39 6.47
C LYS A 52 6.28 12.44 5.71
N LEU A 53 5.03 12.13 5.40
CA LEU A 53 4.13 13.05 4.70
C LEU A 53 3.74 14.26 5.58
N MET A 54 3.56 14.05 6.89
CA MET A 54 3.38 15.11 7.86
C MET A 54 4.61 16.03 7.94
N ALA A 55 5.82 15.45 7.97
CA ALA A 55 7.07 16.21 7.99
C ALA A 55 7.26 17.03 6.69
N ASP A 56 6.82 16.50 5.56
CA ASP A 56 6.84 17.19 4.26
C ASP A 56 5.74 18.27 4.12
N GLY A 57 4.91 18.48 5.16
CA GLY A 57 3.85 19.49 5.19
C GLY A 57 2.67 19.18 4.28
N MET A 58 2.42 17.90 3.99
CA MET A 58 1.33 17.49 3.12
C MET A 58 -0.04 17.77 3.77
N PRO A 59 -1.08 18.07 2.97
CA PRO A 59 -2.43 18.26 3.48
C PRO A 59 -2.97 16.99 4.18
N GLN A 60 -3.89 17.18 5.12
CA GLN A 60 -4.50 16.08 5.89
C GLN A 60 -5.12 15.00 4.98
N GLU A 61 -5.76 15.39 3.87
CA GLU A 61 -6.34 14.45 2.91
C GLU A 61 -5.31 13.49 2.28
N PHE A 62 -4.06 13.94 2.12
CA PHE A 62 -2.97 13.09 1.64
C PHE A 62 -2.47 12.14 2.72
N ILE A 63 -2.45 12.60 3.98
CA ILE A 63 -2.12 11.77 5.14
C ILE A 63 -3.18 10.67 5.31
N ASP A 64 -4.46 11.02 5.17
CA ASP A 64 -5.57 10.06 5.27
C ASP A 64 -5.48 9.02 4.14
N LEU A 65 -5.18 9.43 2.91
CA LEU A 65 -4.95 8.46 1.83
C LEU A 65 -3.75 7.55 2.09
N ALA A 66 -2.67 8.09 2.67
CA ALA A 66 -1.51 7.29 3.01
C ALA A 66 -1.83 6.26 4.10
N ASN A 67 -2.67 6.62 5.08
CA ASN A 67 -3.19 5.70 6.08
C ASN A 67 -4.04 4.59 5.44
N ASP A 68 -4.94 4.93 4.52
CA ASP A 68 -5.74 3.93 3.78
C ASP A 68 -4.85 2.97 2.99
N LYS A 69 -3.83 3.51 2.29
CA LYS A 69 -2.85 2.69 1.57
C LYS A 69 -2.05 1.79 2.50
N MET A 70 -1.57 2.32 3.63
CA MET A 70 -0.86 1.52 4.64
C MET A 70 -1.73 0.39 5.18
N ALA A 71 -3.02 0.66 5.44
CA ALA A 71 -3.95 -0.37 5.89
C ALA A 71 -4.10 -1.49 4.84
N ALA A 72 -4.20 -1.14 3.56
CA ALA A 72 -4.24 -2.12 2.46
C ALA A 72 -2.94 -2.94 2.37
N ILE A 73 -1.77 -2.30 2.49
CA ILE A 73 -0.46 -2.97 2.49
C ILE A 73 -0.33 -3.96 3.66
N ASN A 74 -0.75 -3.54 4.86
CA ASN A 74 -0.73 -4.40 6.05
C ASN A 74 -1.66 -5.60 5.88
N ALA A 75 -2.90 -5.37 5.42
CA ALA A 75 -3.86 -6.45 5.18
C ALA A 75 -3.36 -7.45 4.14
N ALA A 76 -2.74 -6.97 3.06
CA ALA A 76 -2.14 -7.82 2.03
C ALA A 76 -0.99 -8.67 2.59
N TYR A 77 -0.07 -8.05 3.34
CA TYR A 77 1.04 -8.78 3.95
C TYR A 77 0.56 -9.82 4.96
N ASP A 78 -0.45 -9.50 5.78
CA ASP A 78 -1.06 -10.45 6.71
C ASP A 78 -1.72 -11.63 5.99
N GLN A 79 -2.36 -11.39 4.83
CA GLN A 79 -2.92 -12.46 4.01
C GLN A 79 -1.82 -13.36 3.43
N VAL A 80 -0.77 -12.78 2.84
CA VAL A 80 0.38 -13.55 2.32
C VAL A 80 1.02 -14.37 3.45
N LYS A 81 1.18 -13.76 4.62
CA LYS A 81 1.73 -14.43 5.80
C LYS A 81 0.91 -15.65 6.20
N LYS A 82 -0.43 -15.53 6.22
CA LYS A 82 -1.35 -16.65 6.47
C LYS A 82 -1.29 -17.72 5.39
N GLU A 83 -1.26 -17.33 4.12
CA GLU A 83 -1.18 -18.25 2.96
C GLU A 83 0.13 -19.06 2.99
N ARG A 84 1.25 -18.41 3.33
CA ARG A 84 2.59 -19.02 3.35
C ARG A 84 2.99 -19.63 4.69
N LYS A 85 2.19 -19.45 5.75
CA LYS A 85 2.48 -19.89 7.13
C LYS A 85 3.80 -19.32 7.68
N LEU A 86 4.02 -18.02 7.43
CA LEU A 86 5.17 -17.23 7.91
C LEU A 86 5.00 -16.71 9.34
#